data_AF-A0A522R034-F1
#
_entry.id   AF-A0A522R034-F1
#
_cell.length_a   1.000
_cell.length_b   1.000
_cell.length_c   1.000
_cell.angle_alpha   90.00
_cell.angle_beta   90.00
_cell.angle_gamma   90.00
#
_symmetry.space_group_name_H-M   'P 1'
#
loop_
_entity.id
_entity.type
_entity.pdbx_description
1 polymer ?
#
loop_
_entity_poly.entity_id
_entity_poly.type
_entity_poly.pdbx_seq_one_letter_code
_entity_poly.pdbx_strand_id
1 'polypeptide(L)'
;MSNEYAIHRNVGAWALMFTGLGSIIGSGWLFGAWRAAQLAGPGAIWAWIIGAVVILFIAVTYAELGAMFPESGGMVRYGQYSHGTLVGFIAAWANWIAIASVIPVEAEASVQYMASWPWQWAQDLYHVTPGGMGELSATGLAIAALLVIGYFLLNFWSVNLFAKANTWITLYKLIVPALTAIAL
;
A
#
# COMPACT_ATOMS: atom_id res chain seq x y z
N MET A 1 10.08 39.41 -2.36
CA MET A 1 8.82 38.76 -2.00
C MET A 1 9.15 37.33 -1.60
N SER A 2 9.25 37.04 -0.29
CA SER A 2 9.38 35.66 0.19
C SER A 2 8.10 34.93 -0.19
N ASN A 3 8.23 33.83 -0.93
CA ASN A 3 7.11 33.08 -1.46
C ASN A 3 6.38 32.40 -0.29
N GLU A 4 5.27 32.97 0.19
CA GLU A 4 4.48 32.46 1.33
C GLU A 4 3.88 31.07 1.09
N TYR A 5 3.96 30.55 -0.13
CA TYR A 5 3.53 29.20 -0.53
C TYR A 5 4.68 28.19 -0.63
N ALA A 6 5.90 28.54 -0.22
CA ALA A 6 7.01 27.60 -0.23
C ALA A 6 6.80 26.50 0.82
N ILE A 7 6.64 25.26 0.37
CA ILE A 7 6.51 24.09 1.26
C ILE A 7 7.73 24.04 2.19
N HIS A 8 7.49 24.08 3.50
CA HIS A 8 8.54 23.93 4.50
C HIS A 8 9.19 22.54 4.38
N ARG A 9 10.46 22.49 3.95
CA ARG A 9 11.24 21.25 3.83
C ARG A 9 11.75 20.78 5.20
N ASN A 10 10.84 20.45 6.10
CA ASN A 10 11.15 20.11 7.50
C ASN A 10 11.12 18.60 7.79
N VAL A 11 10.93 17.75 6.77
CA VAL A 11 10.85 16.29 6.94
C VAL A 11 12.26 15.69 6.87
N GLY A 12 12.73 15.13 7.99
CA GLY A 12 14.04 14.47 8.07
C GLY A 12 14.07 13.07 7.43
N ALA A 13 15.27 12.52 7.25
CA ALA A 13 15.49 11.24 6.58
C ALA A 13 14.70 10.06 7.22
N TRP A 14 14.66 9.99 8.55
CA TRP A 14 13.88 8.97 9.26
C TRP A 14 12.38 9.07 9.00
N ALA A 15 11.83 10.29 9.01
CA ALA A 15 10.42 10.51 8.72
C ALA A 15 10.08 10.15 7.27
N LEU A 16 10.97 10.44 6.32
CA LEU A 16 10.82 10.00 4.92
C LEU A 16 10.88 8.47 4.79
N MET A 17 11.84 7.81 5.46
CA MET A 17 11.97 6.36 5.47
C MET A 17 10.71 5.69 6.04
N PHE A 18 10.24 6.14 7.21
CA PHE A 18 9.01 5.59 7.82
C PHE A 18 7.75 5.89 7.01
N THR A 19 7.74 6.97 6.23
CA THR A 19 6.66 7.24 5.28
C THR A 19 6.67 6.23 4.13
N GLY A 20 7.84 5.97 3.54
CA GLY A 20 8.00 4.92 2.53
C GLY A 20 7.60 3.54 3.05
N LEU A 21 8.15 3.12 4.20
CA LEU A 21 7.81 1.83 4.82
C LEU A 21 6.31 1.71 5.14
N GLY A 22 5.71 2.76 5.71
CA GLY A 22 4.29 2.79 6.05
C GLY A 22 3.36 2.70 4.83
N SER A 23 3.82 3.19 3.67
CA SER A 23 3.10 3.08 2.39
C SER A 23 3.21 1.71 1.71
N ILE A 24 4.26 0.93 2.01
CA ILE A 24 4.46 -0.41 1.43
C ILE A 24 3.72 -1.47 2.25
N ILE A 25 3.71 -1.34 3.58
CA ILE A 25 3.08 -2.33 4.46
C ILE A 25 1.56 -2.09 4.48
N GLY A 26 0.84 -2.85 3.66
CA GLY A 26 -0.63 -2.85 3.58
C GLY A 26 -1.21 -4.24 3.77
N SER A 27 -2.40 -4.49 3.23
CA SER A 27 -3.07 -5.80 3.29
C SER A 27 -2.23 -6.98 2.74
N GLY A 28 -1.28 -6.71 1.84
CA GLY A 28 -0.49 -7.72 1.13
C GLY A 28 0.43 -8.59 1.99
N TRP A 29 0.90 -8.15 3.17
CA TRP A 29 1.77 -8.98 4.01
C TRP A 29 1.03 -10.21 4.55
N LEU A 30 -0.28 -10.10 4.81
CA LEU A 30 -1.09 -11.21 5.26
C LEU A 30 -1.73 -11.96 4.08
N PHE A 31 -2.54 -11.27 3.28
CA PHE A 31 -3.31 -11.95 2.23
C PHE A 31 -2.44 -12.40 1.07
N GLY A 32 -1.40 -11.64 0.74
CA GLY A 32 -0.41 -12.05 -0.26
C GLY A 32 0.40 -13.26 0.20
N ALA A 33 0.88 -13.26 1.45
CA ALA A 33 1.60 -14.40 2.02
C ALA A 33 0.70 -15.65 2.13
N TRP A 34 -0.53 -15.48 2.61
CA TRP A 34 -1.53 -16.55 2.70
C TRP A 34 -1.82 -17.16 1.32
N ARG A 35 -2.09 -16.33 0.31
CA ARG A 35 -2.40 -16.82 -1.04
C ARG A 35 -1.20 -17.45 -1.72
N ALA A 36 0.00 -16.90 -1.54
CA ALA A 36 1.23 -17.52 -2.03
C ALA A 36 1.45 -18.90 -1.38
N ALA A 37 1.23 -19.02 -0.07
CA ALA A 37 1.33 -20.28 0.65
C ALA A 37 0.27 -21.29 0.21
N GLN A 38 -0.98 -20.87 -0.05
CA GLN A 38 -2.00 -21.77 -0.59
C GLN A 38 -1.63 -22.32 -1.98
N LEU A 39 -1.04 -21.50 -2.83
CA LEU A 39 -0.70 -21.88 -4.21
C LEU A 39 0.60 -22.69 -4.29
N ALA A 40 1.64 -22.29 -3.57
CA ALA A 40 2.99 -22.85 -3.71
C ALA A 40 3.45 -23.68 -2.48
N GLY A 41 2.64 -23.75 -1.42
CA GLY A 41 3.00 -24.42 -0.18
C GLY A 41 4.29 -23.84 0.43
N PRO A 42 5.19 -24.68 0.96
CA PRO A 42 6.51 -24.24 1.44
C PRO A 42 7.37 -23.56 0.37
N GLY A 43 7.09 -23.81 -0.92
CA GLY A 43 7.78 -23.17 -2.04
C GLY A 43 7.50 -21.67 -2.20
N ALA A 44 6.49 -21.13 -1.50
CA ALA A 44 6.17 -19.70 -1.50
C ALA A 44 7.35 -18.81 -1.11
N ILE A 45 8.29 -19.32 -0.29
CA ILE A 45 9.50 -18.58 0.09
C ILE A 45 10.35 -18.19 -1.13
N TRP A 46 10.42 -19.05 -2.15
CA TRP A 46 11.17 -18.76 -3.36
C TRP A 46 10.54 -17.64 -4.17
N ALA A 47 9.20 -17.58 -4.22
CA ALA A 47 8.47 -16.49 -4.85
C ALA A 47 8.76 -15.14 -4.15
N TRP A 48 8.81 -15.14 -2.82
CA TRP A 48 9.19 -13.95 -2.03
C TRP A 48 10.63 -13.52 -2.26
N ILE A 49 11.58 -14.46 -2.29
CA ILE A 49 13.00 -14.15 -2.54
C ILE A 49 13.16 -13.54 -3.94
N ILE A 50 12.57 -14.14 -4.96
CA ILE A 50 12.63 -13.63 -6.34
C ILE A 50 12.00 -12.23 -6.40
N GLY A 51 10.82 -12.05 -5.81
CA GLY A 51 10.14 -10.76 -5.74
C GLY A 51 10.99 -9.69 -5.07
N ALA A 52 11.61 -10.00 -3.93
CA ALA A 52 12.49 -9.08 -3.21
C ALA A 52 13.69 -8.65 -4.04
N VAL A 53 14.34 -9.58 -4.75
CA VAL A 53 15.48 -9.28 -5.63
C VAL A 53 15.06 -8.36 -6.78
N VAL A 54 13.94 -8.64 -7.44
CA VAL A 54 13.44 -7.80 -8.54
C VAL A 54 13.12 -6.38 -8.06
N ILE A 55 12.41 -6.25 -6.94
CA ILE A 55 12.06 -4.93 -6.37
C ILE A 55 13.31 -4.18 -5.90
N LEU A 56 14.35 -4.87 -5.43
CA LEU A 56 15.59 -4.23 -4.99
C LEU A 56 16.30 -3.49 -6.14
N PHE A 57 16.35 -4.07 -7.34
CA PHE A 57 16.92 -3.39 -8.51
C PHE A 57 16.17 -2.09 -8.85
N ILE A 58 14.83 -2.12 -8.75
CA ILE A 58 13.99 -0.94 -8.93
C ILE A 58 14.30 0.09 -7.83
N ALA A 59 14.33 -0.34 -6.56
CA ALA A 59 14.57 0.53 -5.42
C ALA A 59 15.91 1.27 -5.48
N VAL A 60 17.00 0.57 -5.86
CA VAL A 60 18.33 1.20 -6.00
C VAL A 60 18.34 2.22 -7.13
N THR A 61 17.71 1.91 -8.27
CA THR A 61 17.59 2.84 -9.39
C THR A 61 16.82 4.11 -8.98
N TYR A 62 15.72 3.94 -8.25
CA TYR A 62 14.94 5.07 -7.73
C TYR A 62 15.69 5.88 -6.67
N ALA A 63 16.53 5.24 -5.85
CA ALA A 63 17.36 5.92 -4.87
C ALA A 63 18.42 6.81 -5.54
N GLU A 64 19.10 6.30 -6.58
CA GLU A 64 20.07 7.07 -7.37
C GLU A 64 19.40 8.24 -8.07
N LEU A 65 18.30 8.00 -8.79
CA LEU A 65 17.56 9.04 -9.51
C LEU A 65 16.96 10.08 -8.55
N GLY A 66 16.46 9.65 -7.38
CA GLY A 66 15.92 10.56 -6.36
C GLY A 66 16.98 11.44 -5.69
N ALA A 67 18.21 10.95 -5.57
CA ALA A 67 19.33 11.77 -5.13
C ALA A 67 19.82 12.74 -6.22
N MET A 68 19.81 12.31 -7.49
CA MET A 68 20.25 13.11 -8.62
C MET A 68 19.25 14.21 -9.04
N PHE A 69 17.95 13.90 -8.98
CA PHE A 69 16.86 14.80 -9.36
C PHE A 69 15.90 15.00 -8.19
N PRO A 70 16.20 15.94 -7.25
CA PRO A 70 15.42 16.17 -6.03
C PRO A 70 14.12 16.94 -6.28
N GLU A 71 13.34 16.50 -7.27
CA GLU A 71 12.05 17.04 -7.67
C GLU A 71 10.91 16.08 -7.31
N SER A 72 9.72 16.61 -7.02
CA SER A 72 8.53 15.78 -6.77
C SER A 72 8.06 15.07 -8.04
N GLY A 73 7.48 13.88 -7.93
CA GLY A 73 6.86 13.17 -9.06
C GLY A 73 7.78 12.23 -9.84
N GLY A 74 8.80 11.66 -9.18
CA GLY A 74 9.81 10.79 -9.81
C GLY A 74 9.26 9.69 -10.71
N MET A 75 8.19 8.98 -10.30
CA MET A 75 7.58 7.89 -11.11
C MET A 75 7.13 8.33 -12.51
N VAL A 76 6.79 9.59 -12.70
CA VAL A 76 6.38 10.15 -13.99
C VAL A 76 7.56 10.83 -14.67
N ARG A 77 8.29 11.63 -13.90
CA ARG A 77 9.35 12.51 -14.41
C ARG A 77 10.57 11.75 -14.89
N TYR A 78 10.97 10.66 -14.24
CA TYR A 78 12.16 9.91 -14.65
C TYR A 78 12.00 9.28 -16.04
N GLY A 79 10.81 8.73 -16.35
CA GLY A 79 10.47 8.25 -17.68
C GLY A 79 10.42 9.39 -18.71
N GLN A 80 9.90 10.55 -18.29
CA GLN A 80 9.87 11.74 -19.13
C GLN A 80 11.28 12.27 -19.47
N TYR A 81 12.19 12.32 -18.49
CA TYR A 81 13.56 12.82 -18.69
C TYR A 81 14.36 11.97 -19.67
N SER A 82 14.13 10.65 -19.65
CA SER A 82 14.90 9.70 -20.46
C SER A 82 14.27 9.43 -21.82
N HIS A 83 12.95 9.38 -21.93
CA HIS A 83 12.23 8.93 -23.13
C HIS A 83 11.19 9.93 -23.67
N GLY A 84 11.10 11.12 -23.09
CA GLY A 84 10.23 12.20 -23.56
C GLY A 84 8.79 12.15 -23.02
N THR A 85 7.99 13.10 -23.49
CA THR A 85 6.66 13.41 -22.92
C THR A 85 5.64 12.28 -23.05
N LEU A 86 5.69 11.48 -24.13
CA LEU A 86 4.76 10.37 -24.32
C LEU A 86 4.94 9.28 -23.25
N VAL A 87 6.19 8.90 -22.97
CA VAL A 87 6.49 7.91 -21.92
C VAL A 87 6.13 8.46 -20.54
N GLY A 88 6.43 9.73 -20.29
CA GLY A 88 5.96 10.42 -19.08
C GLY A 88 4.44 10.36 -18.93
N PHE A 89 3.69 10.63 -19.99
CA PHE A 89 2.23 10.56 -19.97
C PHE A 89 1.70 9.15 -19.68
N ILE A 90 2.26 8.12 -20.31
CA ILE A 90 1.89 6.72 -20.05
C ILE A 90 2.19 6.35 -18.59
N ALA A 91 3.37 6.71 -18.09
CA ALA A 91 3.76 6.48 -16.71
C ALA A 91 2.83 7.19 -15.72
N ALA A 92 2.38 8.42 -16.04
CA ALA A 92 1.41 9.16 -15.24
C ALA A 92 0.07 8.44 -15.14
N TRP A 93 -0.47 7.94 -16.26
CA TRP A 93 -1.72 7.18 -16.26
C TRP A 93 -1.60 5.84 -15.54
N ALA A 94 -0.53 5.10 -15.80
CA ALA A 94 -0.28 3.83 -15.11
C ALA A 94 -0.18 4.03 -13.58
N ASN A 95 0.55 5.06 -13.16
CA ASN A 95 0.68 5.42 -11.76
C ASN A 95 -0.65 5.86 -11.14
N TRP A 96 -1.43 6.67 -11.86
CA TRP A 96 -2.73 7.15 -11.37
C TRP A 96 -3.71 5.99 -11.18
N ILE A 97 -3.82 5.08 -12.17
CA ILE A 97 -4.67 3.89 -12.07
C ILE A 97 -4.22 3.00 -10.90
N ALA A 98 -2.91 2.79 -10.75
CA ALA A 98 -2.37 1.99 -9.68
C ALA A 98 -2.71 2.57 -8.30
N ILE A 99 -2.50 3.88 -8.09
CA ILE A 99 -2.83 4.53 -6.81
C ILE A 99 -4.34 4.54 -6.56
N ALA A 100 -5.16 4.80 -7.59
CA ALA A 100 -6.61 4.81 -7.48
C ALA A 100 -7.19 3.44 -7.10
N SER A 101 -6.56 2.34 -7.53
CA SER A 101 -7.00 0.99 -7.19
C SER A 101 -6.60 0.55 -5.78
N VAL A 102 -5.58 1.15 -5.16
CA VAL A 102 -5.17 0.80 -3.77
C VAL A 102 -6.31 1.03 -2.78
N ILE A 103 -7.04 2.15 -2.91
CA ILE A 103 -8.11 2.52 -1.96
C ILE A 103 -9.19 1.43 -1.85
N PRO A 104 -9.83 0.98 -2.96
CA PRO A 104 -10.80 -0.09 -2.89
C PRO A 104 -10.18 -1.44 -2.48
N VAL A 105 -8.93 -1.75 -2.88
CA VAL A 105 -8.25 -2.99 -2.45
C VAL A 105 -8.08 -3.04 -0.94
N GLU A 106 -7.66 -1.93 -0.31
CA GLU A 106 -7.52 -1.88 1.15
C GLU A 106 -8.88 -1.88 1.86
N ALA A 107 -9.94 -1.33 1.26
CA ALA A 107 -11.30 -1.43 1.78
C ALA A 107 -11.83 -2.86 1.72
N GLU A 108 -11.64 -3.55 0.59
CA GLU A 108 -11.98 -4.97 0.42
C GLU A 108 -11.24 -5.84 1.44
N ALA A 109 -9.93 -5.66 1.54
CA ALA A 109 -9.10 -6.34 2.52
C ALA A 109 -9.60 -6.11 3.95
N SER A 110 -10.01 -4.88 4.29
CA SER A 110 -10.55 -4.56 5.62
C SER A 110 -11.83 -5.32 5.92
N VAL A 111 -12.73 -5.47 4.94
CA VAL A 111 -13.93 -6.30 5.08
C VAL A 111 -13.60 -7.78 5.20
N GLN A 112 -12.64 -8.26 4.40
CA GLN A 112 -12.15 -9.64 4.49
C GLN A 112 -11.54 -9.93 5.87
N TYR A 113 -10.82 -8.96 6.45
CA TYR A 113 -10.35 -9.02 7.83
C TYR A 113 -11.51 -9.10 8.83
N MET A 114 -12.53 -8.26 8.68
CA MET A 114 -13.72 -8.30 9.56
C MET A 114 -14.41 -9.66 9.53
N ALA A 115 -14.37 -10.37 8.39
CA ALA A 115 -14.93 -11.71 8.30
C ALA A 115 -14.22 -12.77 9.16
N SER A 116 -13.03 -12.48 9.69
CA SER A 116 -12.35 -13.36 10.65
C SER A 116 -12.87 -13.20 12.09
N TRP A 117 -13.78 -12.27 12.36
CA TRP A 117 -14.33 -12.01 13.69
C TRP A 117 -15.26 -13.14 14.18
N PRO A 118 -15.45 -13.29 15.50
CA PRO A 118 -16.21 -14.41 16.06
C PRO A 118 -17.74 -14.32 15.84
N TRP A 119 -18.23 -13.22 15.26
CA TRP A 119 -19.67 -13.00 15.07
C TRP A 119 -20.14 -13.47 13.69
N GLN A 120 -21.31 -14.14 13.65
CA GLN A 120 -21.88 -14.68 12.42
C GLN A 120 -22.07 -13.63 11.32
N TRP A 121 -22.62 -12.46 11.67
CA TRP A 121 -22.83 -11.36 10.73
C TRP A 121 -21.53 -10.90 10.05
N ALA A 122 -20.40 -11.05 10.72
CA ALA A 122 -19.10 -10.66 10.19
C ALA A 122 -18.58 -11.75 9.24
N GLN A 123 -18.71 -13.02 9.61
CA GLN A 123 -18.34 -14.17 8.76
C GLN A 123 -19.13 -14.20 7.45
N ASP A 124 -20.41 -13.79 7.49
CA ASP A 124 -21.30 -13.68 6.32
C ASP A 124 -20.86 -12.56 5.33
N LEU A 125 -19.85 -11.75 5.67
CA LEU A 125 -19.33 -10.71 4.77
C LEU A 125 -18.43 -11.28 3.67
N TYR A 126 -17.87 -12.48 3.86
CA TYR A 126 -16.92 -13.08 2.93
C TYR A 126 -17.25 -14.56 2.71
N HIS A 127 -17.55 -14.94 1.48
CA HIS A 127 -17.91 -16.31 1.13
C HIS A 127 -16.76 -16.98 0.41
N VAL A 128 -16.34 -18.16 0.88
CA VAL A 128 -15.34 -18.98 0.20
C VAL A 128 -16.06 -19.92 -0.77
N THR A 129 -15.84 -19.72 -2.08
CA THR A 129 -16.42 -20.57 -3.12
C THR A 129 -15.70 -21.93 -3.16
N PRO A 130 -16.40 -23.04 -3.50
CA PRO A 130 -15.75 -24.33 -3.72
C PRO A 130 -14.68 -24.20 -4.83
N GLY A 131 -13.41 -24.31 -4.45
CA GLY A 131 -12.25 -24.02 -5.32
C GLY A 131 -11.20 -23.10 -4.70
N GLY A 132 -11.43 -22.60 -3.48
CA GLY A 132 -10.43 -21.82 -2.72
C GLY A 132 -10.36 -20.33 -3.10
N MET A 133 -11.20 -19.88 -4.04
CA MET A 133 -11.41 -18.46 -4.31
C MET A 133 -12.57 -17.96 -3.47
N GLY A 134 -12.36 -16.93 -2.65
CA GLY A 134 -13.41 -16.28 -1.89
C GLY A 134 -13.71 -14.89 -2.42
N GLU A 135 -14.95 -14.47 -2.27
CA GLU A 135 -15.47 -13.18 -2.71
C GLU A 135 -16.30 -12.54 -1.60
N LEU A 136 -16.36 -11.21 -1.58
CA LEU A 136 -17.22 -10.50 -0.64
C LEU A 136 -18.68 -10.76 -1.00
N SER A 137 -19.51 -10.96 0.02
CA SER A 137 -20.96 -11.00 -0.18
C SER A 137 -21.47 -9.62 -0.62
N ALA A 138 -22.71 -9.54 -1.13
CA ALA A 138 -23.30 -8.26 -1.50
C ALA A 138 -23.29 -7.24 -0.34
N THR A 139 -23.47 -7.74 0.89
CA THR A 139 -23.34 -6.92 2.11
C THR A 139 -21.90 -6.52 2.39
N GLY A 140 -20.94 -7.43 2.20
CA GLY A 140 -19.51 -7.13 2.30
C GLY A 140 -19.08 -6.04 1.30
N LEU A 141 -19.52 -6.13 0.04
CA LEU A 141 -19.25 -5.12 -0.98
C LEU A 141 -19.87 -3.76 -0.62
N ALA A 142 -21.08 -3.73 -0.07
CA ALA A 142 -21.70 -2.48 0.40
C ALA A 142 -20.89 -1.84 1.54
N ILE A 143 -20.40 -2.64 2.49
CA ILE A 143 -19.53 -2.15 3.57
C ILE A 143 -18.19 -1.66 3.00
N ALA A 144 -17.58 -2.38 2.06
CA ALA A 144 -16.34 -1.96 1.42
C ALA A 144 -16.53 -0.61 0.69
N ALA A 145 -17.64 -0.43 -0.02
CA ALA A 145 -17.96 0.84 -0.68
C ALA A 145 -18.13 1.98 0.34
N LEU A 146 -18.78 1.73 1.48
CA LEU A 146 -18.87 2.71 2.58
C LEU A 146 -17.49 3.02 3.18
N LEU A 147 -16.62 2.03 3.33
CA LEU A 147 -15.25 2.23 3.78
C LEU A 147 -14.44 3.08 2.81
N VAL A 148 -14.59 2.90 1.50
CA VAL A 148 -13.94 3.78 0.49
C VAL A 148 -14.35 5.24 0.71
N ILE A 149 -15.64 5.49 0.94
CA ILE A 149 -16.14 6.85 1.26
C ILE A 149 -15.53 7.34 2.58
N GLY A 150 -15.46 6.49 3.60
CA GLY A 150 -14.82 6.81 4.88
C GLY A 150 -13.34 7.17 4.72
N TYR A 151 -12.58 6.37 3.96
CA TYR A 151 -11.16 6.61 3.66
C TYR A 151 -10.97 7.90 2.89
N PHE A 152 -11.85 8.20 1.93
CA PHE A 152 -11.84 9.47 1.21
C PHE A 152 -12.04 10.65 2.17
N LEU A 153 -13.05 10.63 3.03
CA LEU A 153 -13.33 11.72 3.97
C LEU A 153 -12.19 11.91 4.98
N LEU A 154 -11.62 10.81 5.47
CA LEU A 154 -10.44 10.85 6.34
C LEU A 154 -9.24 11.47 5.61
N ASN A 155 -8.97 11.10 4.36
CA ASN A 155 -7.88 11.71 3.60
C ASN A 155 -8.14 13.19 3.30
N PHE A 156 -9.39 13.58 3.04
CA PHE A 156 -9.76 14.95 2.72
C PHE A 156 -9.57 15.91 3.91
N TRP A 157 -9.94 15.51 5.12
CA TRP A 157 -9.87 16.37 6.30
C TRP A 157 -8.64 16.18 7.19
N SER A 158 -7.95 15.03 7.12
CA SER A 158 -6.94 14.65 8.12
C SER A 158 -5.48 14.91 7.67
N VAL A 159 -5.23 15.57 6.53
CA VAL A 159 -3.87 15.71 5.96
C VAL A 159 -2.83 16.22 6.97
N ASN A 160 -3.20 17.20 7.82
CA ASN A 160 -2.30 17.77 8.83
C ASN A 160 -2.10 16.88 10.07
N LEU A 161 -3.05 16.01 10.39
CA LEU A 161 -2.97 15.05 11.51
C LEU A 161 -2.20 13.79 11.08
N PHE A 162 -2.38 13.37 9.82
CA PHE A 162 -1.76 12.19 9.23
C PHE A 162 -0.23 12.28 9.25
N ALA A 163 0.34 13.45 8.91
CA ALA A 163 1.79 13.66 8.92
C ALA A 163 2.44 13.46 10.31
N LYS A 164 1.72 13.74 11.40
CA LYS A 164 2.21 13.52 12.77
C LYS A 164 1.95 12.10 13.28
N ALA A 165 0.87 11.47 12.85
CA ALA A 165 0.49 10.12 13.26
C ALA A 165 1.21 9.01 12.48
N ASN A 166 1.73 9.31 11.28
CA ASN A 166 2.28 8.31 10.37
C ASN A 166 3.41 7.48 11.00
N THR A 167 4.30 8.09 11.79
CA THR A 167 5.39 7.35 12.47
C THR A 167 4.85 6.27 13.40
N TRP A 168 3.83 6.58 14.20
CA TRP A 168 3.21 5.63 15.12
C TRP A 168 2.49 4.50 14.39
N ILE A 169 1.77 4.84 13.31
CA ILE A 169 1.08 3.85 12.47
C ILE A 169 2.09 2.91 11.83
N THR A 170 3.20 3.42 11.28
CA THR A 170 4.24 2.59 10.68
C THR A 170 4.89 1.67 11.72
N LEU A 171 5.17 2.16 12.92
CA LEU A 171 5.72 1.32 14.00
C LEU A 171 4.76 0.18 14.37
N TYR A 172 3.47 0.48 14.52
CA TYR A 172 2.46 -0.55 14.76
C TYR A 172 2.43 -1.61 13.64
N LYS A 173 2.46 -1.16 12.38
CA LYS A 173 2.51 -2.02 11.18
C LYS A 173 3.78 -2.87 11.10
N LEU A 174 4.87 -2.52 11.77
CA LEU A 174 6.10 -3.32 11.84
C LEU A 174 6.08 -4.29 13.01
N ILE A 175 5.64 -3.82 14.19
CA ILE A 175 5.64 -4.60 15.42
C ILE A 175 4.68 -5.78 15.32
N VAL A 176 3.47 -5.58 14.81
CA VAL A 176 2.46 -6.65 14.75
C VAL A 176 2.93 -7.85 13.92
N PRO A 177 3.39 -7.69 12.66
CA PRO A 177 3.94 -8.82 11.90
C PRO A 177 5.17 -9.45 12.55
N ALA A 178 6.07 -8.65 13.12
CA ALA A 178 7.27 -9.16 13.78
C ALA A 178 6.94 -10.01 15.01
N LEU A 179 5.99 -9.58 15.84
CA LEU A 179 5.50 -10.36 16.98
C LEU A 179 4.80 -11.63 16.52
N THR A 180 3.96 -11.56 15.49
CA THR A 180 3.29 -12.73 14.91
C THR A 180 4.30 -13.78 14.44
N ALA A 181 5.42 -13.35 13.82
CA ALA A 181 6.47 -14.26 13.37
C ALA A 181 7.25 -14.93 14.51
N ILE A 182 7.27 -14.35 15.70
CA ILE A 182 7.93 -14.92 16.90
C ILE A 182 6.97 -15.84 17.66
N ALA A 183 5.67 -15.54 17.64
CA ALA A 183 4.65 -16.25 18.41
C ALA A 183 4.11 -17.52 17.73
N LEU A 184 4.26 -17.64 16.41
CA LEU A 184 3.89 -18.81 15.59
C LEU A 184 5.10 -19.70 15.31
#